data_AF-A0A9P3BAR7-F1
#
_entry.id   AF-A0A9P3BAR7-F1
#
_cell.length_a   1.000
_cell.length_b   1.000
_cell.length_c   1.000
_cell.angle_alpha   90.00
_cell.angle_beta   90.00
_cell.angle_gamma   90.00
#
_symmetry.space_group_name_H-M   'P 1'
#
loop_
_entity.id
_entity.type
_entity.pdbx_description
1 polymer ?
#
loop_
_entity_poly.entity_id
_entity_poly.type
_entity_poly.pdbx_seq_one_letter_code
_entity_poly.pdbx_strand_id
1 'polypeptide(L)'
;MSTASPSSISQSPDKGWLEQLTFDLVLTVLNRTLFHPFVAWVGVLSLRAQATPYTHFSFMIATCYAVFLTVLALARAMNQRLAHGLPRLVDLSEEVVVVTGGASGLGLLIARIYGLRGVSVAVLDIKAESDIEGWEEVTGVDYYQCDITEREDVEKTARRIMEELGTPTVLINCAAARINGQPLLSLSAEAFQKTIRTNLLAVFHTCQVFLPGMLSAQSGGTIVNISSVLGQLSAASLSDYSASKAGLSALHRTLEAELRMSRNDQIVKMLLVETGQISTPLFKSFKTPNKFFAPVLEPVHVAQKIIIAIDEGQGGLIRLPAFAVFIDWYAVLPASIQRIARYLSGIDHAALQGSYEADKSKHGVSSSQISPDELKVKKGD
;
A
#
# COMPACT_ATOMS: atom_id res chain seq x y z
N MET A 1 19.27 -47.43 3.21
CA MET A 1 19.94 -46.26 2.61
C MET A 1 19.34 -46.03 1.23
N SER A 2 18.38 -45.11 1.12
CA SER A 2 17.78 -44.68 -0.13
C SER A 2 17.98 -43.17 -0.20
N THR A 3 18.87 -42.72 -1.07
CA THR A 3 19.21 -41.32 -1.28
C THR A 3 18.12 -40.67 -2.11
N ALA A 4 17.25 -39.88 -1.46
CA ALA A 4 16.32 -39.01 -2.16
C ALA A 4 17.11 -37.87 -2.84
N SER A 5 17.00 -37.80 -4.17
CA SER A 5 17.49 -36.71 -5.00
C SER A 5 16.81 -35.38 -4.62
N PRO A 6 17.53 -34.24 -4.57
CA PRO A 6 16.92 -32.96 -4.30
C PRO A 6 15.98 -32.57 -5.45
N SER A 7 14.77 -32.17 -5.10
CA SER A 7 13.78 -31.61 -6.02
C SER A 7 14.36 -30.38 -6.73
N SER A 8 14.34 -30.41 -8.06
CA SER A 8 14.74 -29.28 -8.90
C SER A 8 13.81 -28.09 -8.63
N ILE A 9 14.38 -27.03 -8.07
CA ILE A 9 13.77 -25.70 -8.04
C ILE A 9 13.45 -25.35 -9.49
N SER A 10 12.16 -25.27 -9.84
CA SER A 10 11.74 -24.80 -11.15
C SER A 10 12.12 -23.33 -11.27
N GLN A 11 13.30 -23.05 -11.84
CA GLN A 11 13.69 -21.71 -12.22
C GLN A 11 12.64 -21.17 -13.20
N SER A 12 11.92 -20.12 -12.79
CA SER A 12 11.10 -19.36 -13.72
C SER A 12 11.98 -18.89 -14.88
N PRO A 13 11.51 -18.90 -16.14
CA PRO A 13 12.32 -18.51 -17.28
C PRO A 13 12.92 -17.12 -17.03
N ASP A 14 14.22 -16.97 -17.28
CA ASP A 14 14.95 -15.72 -17.19
C ASP A 14 14.23 -14.66 -18.05
N LYS A 15 13.48 -13.78 -17.37
CA LYS A 15 12.79 -12.67 -18.03
C LYS A 15 13.86 -11.72 -18.54
N GLY A 16 13.76 -11.34 -19.82
CA GLY A 16 14.69 -10.39 -20.42
C GLY A 16 14.77 -9.11 -19.59
N TRP A 17 15.97 -8.55 -19.43
CA TRP A 17 16.24 -7.36 -18.60
C TRP A 17 15.33 -6.16 -18.90
N LEU A 18 14.86 -6.04 -20.15
CA LEU A 18 13.90 -5.01 -20.58
C LEU A 18 12.52 -5.15 -19.92
N GLU A 19 12.09 -6.36 -19.56
CA GLU A 19 10.82 -6.58 -18.84
C GLU A 19 10.87 -6.12 -17.39
N GLN A 20 12.08 -5.92 -16.84
CA GLN A 20 12.28 -5.37 -15.49
C GLN A 20 12.33 -3.84 -15.49
N LEU A 21 12.44 -3.20 -16.66
CA LEU A 21 12.48 -1.76 -16.79
C LEU A 21 11.07 -1.19 -16.66
N THR A 22 10.80 -0.53 -15.54
CA THR A 22 9.50 0.08 -15.22
C THR A 22 9.60 1.61 -15.20
N PHE A 23 8.48 2.29 -15.41
CA PHE A 23 8.43 3.75 -15.26
C PHE A 23 8.86 4.18 -13.86
N ASP A 24 8.48 3.39 -12.85
CA ASP A 24 8.85 3.59 -11.46
C ASP A 24 10.36 3.49 -11.24
N LEU A 25 11.03 2.50 -11.85
CA LEU A 25 12.48 2.35 -11.80
C LEU A 25 13.19 3.54 -12.46
N VAL A 26 12.76 3.94 -13.67
CA VAL A 26 13.33 5.10 -14.37
C VAL A 26 13.18 6.36 -13.53
N LEU A 27 11.99 6.62 -13.00
CA LEU A 27 11.75 7.81 -12.17
C LEU A 27 12.55 7.76 -10.87
N THR A 28 12.66 6.59 -10.24
CA THR A 28 13.47 6.40 -9.03
C THR A 28 14.94 6.68 -9.28
N VAL A 29 15.50 6.17 -10.39
CA VAL A 29 16.88 6.43 -10.79
C VAL A 29 17.08 7.92 -11.06
N LEU A 30 16.19 8.56 -11.82
CA LEU A 30 16.27 9.99 -12.11
C LEU A 30 16.19 10.84 -10.83
N ASN A 31 15.30 10.49 -9.89
CA ASN A 31 15.16 11.18 -8.61
C ASN A 31 16.36 11.03 -7.69
N ARG A 32 17.11 9.92 -7.77
CA ARG A 32 18.35 9.71 -7.02
C ARG A 32 19.59 10.30 -7.71
N THR A 33 19.50 10.58 -9.01
CA THR A 33 20.60 11.10 -9.82
C THR A 33 20.32 12.53 -10.26
N LEU A 34 19.80 12.74 -11.46
CA LEU A 34 19.66 14.05 -12.10
C LEU A 34 18.77 15.02 -11.30
N PHE A 35 17.65 14.55 -10.75
CA PHE A 35 16.72 15.41 -10.01
C PHE A 35 17.06 15.56 -8.52
N HIS A 36 18.18 15.01 -8.05
CA HIS A 36 18.58 15.14 -6.66
C HIS A 36 19.36 16.45 -6.43
N PRO A 37 18.96 17.31 -5.47
CA PRO A 37 19.59 18.61 -5.27
C PRO A 37 21.09 18.49 -4.96
N PHE A 38 21.50 17.50 -4.16
CA PHE A 38 22.92 17.24 -3.87
C PHE A 38 23.74 16.96 -5.15
N VAL A 39 23.22 16.13 -6.07
CA VAL A 39 23.93 15.77 -7.31
C VAL A 39 24.00 17.00 -8.24
N ALA A 40 22.95 17.81 -8.31
CA ALA A 40 22.97 19.06 -9.06
C ALA A 40 24.04 20.03 -8.55
N TRP A 41 24.20 20.14 -7.22
CA TRP A 41 25.26 20.95 -6.62
C TRP A 41 26.67 20.42 -6.88
N VAL A 42 26.86 19.09 -6.95
CA VAL A 42 28.14 18.50 -7.39
C VAL A 42 28.51 18.98 -8.80
N GLY A 43 27.53 19.13 -9.70
CA GLY A 43 27.76 19.70 -11.03
C GLY A 43 28.27 21.15 -10.99
N VAL A 44 27.65 22.00 -10.16
CA VAL A 44 28.09 23.40 -9.96
C VAL A 44 29.50 23.46 -9.36
N LEU A 45 29.76 22.64 -8.34
CA LEU A 45 31.08 22.56 -7.70
C LEU A 45 32.15 22.06 -8.66
N SER A 46 31.82 21.13 -9.56
CA SER A 46 32.73 20.62 -10.58
C SER A 46 33.11 21.70 -11.61
N LEU A 47 32.14 22.49 -12.08
CA LEU A 47 32.41 23.64 -12.96
C LEU A 47 33.25 24.70 -12.24
N ARG A 48 33.00 24.90 -10.94
CA ARG A 48 33.80 25.81 -10.12
C ARG A 48 35.25 25.31 -9.96
N ALA A 49 35.45 24.02 -9.76
CA ALA A 49 36.77 23.39 -9.64
C ALA A 49 37.60 23.53 -10.94
N GLN A 50 36.93 23.57 -12.09
CA GLN A 50 37.55 23.86 -13.39
C GLN A 50 37.80 25.36 -13.64
N ALA A 51 37.63 26.21 -12.63
CA ALA A 51 37.76 27.66 -12.73
C ALA A 51 36.88 28.31 -13.83
N THR A 52 35.73 27.69 -14.15
CA THR A 52 34.80 28.25 -15.15
C THR A 52 34.27 29.62 -14.68
N PRO A 53 34.26 30.66 -15.52
CA PRO A 53 33.72 31.97 -15.16
C PRO A 53 32.24 31.92 -14.78
N TYR A 54 31.82 32.73 -13.81
CA TYR A 54 30.42 32.79 -13.36
C TYR A 54 29.45 33.23 -14.46
N THR A 55 29.93 34.01 -15.43
CA THR A 55 29.16 34.48 -16.58
C THR A 55 29.04 33.44 -17.69
N HIS A 56 29.74 32.30 -17.58
CA HIS A 56 29.66 31.24 -18.58
C HIS A 56 28.28 30.58 -18.54
N PHE A 57 27.69 30.34 -19.72
CA PHE A 57 26.35 29.79 -19.87
C PHE A 57 26.11 28.50 -19.08
N SER A 58 27.07 27.56 -19.13
CA SER A 58 27.01 26.29 -18.40
C SER A 58 26.97 26.49 -16.88
N PHE A 59 27.71 27.47 -16.35
CA PHE A 59 27.73 27.76 -14.91
C PHE A 59 26.38 28.34 -14.46
N MET A 60 25.83 29.29 -15.24
CA MET A 60 24.52 29.88 -14.97
C MET A 60 23.41 28.84 -14.98
N ILE A 61 23.34 27.98 -16.00
CA ILE A 61 22.31 26.93 -16.09
C ILE A 61 22.44 25.91 -14.95
N ALA A 62 23.65 25.40 -14.69
CA ALA A 62 23.86 24.43 -13.62
C ALA A 62 23.44 25.00 -12.25
N THR A 63 23.77 26.28 -12.00
CA THR A 63 23.38 26.98 -10.78
C THR A 63 21.87 27.18 -10.71
N CYS A 64 21.22 27.67 -11.77
CA CYS A 64 19.77 27.82 -11.82
C CYS A 64 19.04 26.49 -11.59
N TYR A 65 19.54 25.40 -12.19
CA TYR A 65 19.00 24.05 -12.02
C TYR A 65 19.15 23.54 -10.58
N ALA A 66 20.34 23.67 -9.98
CA ALA A 66 20.59 23.26 -8.60
C ALA A 66 19.76 24.07 -7.60
N VAL A 67 19.64 25.39 -7.80
CA VAL A 67 18.77 26.27 -7.00
C VAL A 67 17.32 25.84 -7.14
N PHE A 68 16.82 25.62 -8.36
CA PHE A 68 15.46 25.18 -8.62
C PHE A 68 15.12 23.87 -7.89
N LEU A 69 15.97 22.84 -8.03
CA LEU A 69 15.78 21.57 -7.32
C LEU A 69 15.84 21.72 -5.80
N THR A 70 16.72 22.59 -5.29
CA THR A 70 16.81 22.87 -3.85
C THR A 70 15.55 23.55 -3.34
N VAL A 71 15.02 24.52 -4.08
CA VAL A 71 13.74 25.20 -3.75
C VAL A 71 12.59 24.20 -3.76
N LEU A 72 12.52 23.31 -4.75
CA LEU A 72 11.49 22.26 -4.79
C LEU A 72 11.61 21.29 -3.61
N ALA A 73 12.82 20.87 -3.25
CA ALA A 73 13.06 19.99 -2.11
C ALA A 73 12.65 20.67 -0.79
N LEU A 74 13.01 21.95 -0.61
CA LEU A 74 12.61 22.74 0.54
C LEU A 74 11.09 22.93 0.60
N ALA A 75 10.45 23.24 -0.53
CA ALA A 75 9.01 23.39 -0.62
C ALA A 75 8.27 22.09 -0.24
N ARG A 76 8.77 20.92 -0.68
CA ARG A 76 8.23 19.61 -0.27
C ARG A 76 8.40 19.37 1.23
N ALA A 77 9.58 19.63 1.78
CA ALA A 77 9.83 19.48 3.21
C ALA A 77 8.97 20.42 4.06
N MET A 78 8.80 21.68 3.63
CA MET A 78 7.91 22.65 4.26
C MET A 78 6.45 22.21 4.17
N ASN A 79 5.99 21.75 3.01
CA ASN A 79 4.62 21.25 2.83
C ASN A 79 4.33 20.07 3.77
N GLN A 80 5.26 19.11 3.88
CA GLN A 80 5.09 17.96 4.78
C GLN A 80 4.98 18.40 6.24
N ARG A 81 5.83 19.35 6.69
CA ARG A 81 5.77 19.90 8.05
C ARG A 81 4.50 20.70 8.32
N LEU A 82 4.04 21.48 7.36
CA LEU A 82 2.82 22.29 7.50
C LEU A 82 1.56 21.43 7.46
N ALA A 83 1.54 20.37 6.64
CA ALA A 83 0.37 19.52 6.46
C ALA A 83 0.20 18.47 7.58
N HIS A 84 1.30 17.88 8.07
CA HIS A 84 1.27 16.73 8.99
C HIS A 84 1.99 17.00 10.34
N GLY A 85 2.44 18.23 10.55
CA GLY A 85 3.10 18.66 11.78
C GLY A 85 4.53 18.12 11.93
N LEU A 86 5.08 18.28 13.14
CA LEU A 86 6.37 17.68 13.51
C LEU A 86 6.23 16.16 13.68
N PRO A 87 7.25 15.36 13.34
CA PRO A 87 7.23 13.94 13.64
C PRO A 87 7.15 13.69 15.14
N ARG A 88 6.48 12.60 15.55
CA ARG A 88 6.49 12.16 16.95
C ARG A 88 7.83 11.49 17.28
N LEU A 89 8.20 11.46 18.56
CA LEU A 89 9.33 10.64 19.01
C LEU A 89 8.88 9.18 19.06
N VAL A 90 9.72 8.29 18.55
CA VAL A 90 9.44 6.85 18.48
C VAL A 90 10.60 6.13 19.16
N ASP A 91 10.29 5.43 20.25
CA ASP A 91 11.21 4.50 20.90
C ASP A 91 10.63 3.09 20.76
N LEU A 92 11.23 2.30 19.87
CA LEU A 92 10.76 0.95 19.54
C LEU A 92 10.63 0.02 20.76
N SER A 93 11.32 0.30 21.87
CA SER A 93 11.20 -0.49 23.10
C SER A 93 9.91 -0.22 23.89
N GLU A 94 9.26 0.92 23.64
CA GLU A 94 8.00 1.33 24.25
C GLU A 94 6.80 1.17 23.29
N GLU A 95 7.05 0.74 22.04
CA GLU A 95 5.99 0.58 21.05
C GLU A 95 5.31 -0.78 21.15
N VAL A 96 3.98 -0.76 21.04
CA VAL A 96 3.14 -1.95 20.87
C VAL A 96 2.44 -1.84 19.52
N VAL A 97 2.82 -2.73 18.59
CA VAL A 97 2.37 -2.71 17.19
C VAL A 97 1.25 -3.71 16.99
N VAL A 98 0.06 -3.22 16.69
CA VAL A 98 -1.12 -4.02 16.34
C VAL A 98 -1.26 -4.06 14.82
N VAL A 99 -1.27 -5.26 14.24
CA VAL A 99 -1.42 -5.47 12.78
C VAL A 99 -2.68 -6.29 12.50
N THR A 100 -3.66 -5.70 11.82
CA THR A 100 -4.83 -6.45 11.35
C THR A 100 -4.55 -7.11 10.00
N GLY A 101 -5.05 -8.33 9.79
CA GLY A 101 -4.77 -9.12 8.58
C GLY A 101 -3.32 -9.64 8.54
N GLY A 102 -2.73 -9.87 9.71
CA GLY A 102 -1.32 -10.26 9.84
C GLY A 102 -1.03 -11.74 9.56
N ALA A 103 -2.03 -12.55 9.20
CA ALA A 103 -1.82 -13.96 8.85
C ALA A 103 -1.19 -14.16 7.46
N SER A 104 -1.17 -13.14 6.59
CA SER A 104 -0.61 -13.26 5.25
C SER A 104 -0.19 -11.93 4.62
N GLY A 105 0.52 -12.01 3.49
CA GLY A 105 0.77 -10.86 2.62
C GLY A 105 1.59 -9.74 3.29
N LEU A 106 1.13 -8.49 3.13
CA LEU A 106 1.82 -7.30 3.63
C LEU A 106 1.80 -7.22 5.16
N GLY A 107 0.68 -7.58 5.80
CA GLY A 107 0.53 -7.55 7.26
C GLY A 107 1.52 -8.49 7.96
N LEU A 108 1.58 -9.74 7.49
CA LEU A 108 2.55 -10.73 8.02
C LEU A 108 3.99 -10.25 7.88
N LEU A 109 4.33 -9.64 6.74
CA LEU A 109 5.68 -9.14 6.50
C LEU A 109 6.06 -8.01 7.45
N ILE A 110 5.16 -7.06 7.69
CA ILE A 110 5.41 -5.97 8.64
C ILE A 110 5.53 -6.53 10.06
N ALA A 111 4.64 -7.45 10.46
CA ALA A 111 4.68 -8.10 11.76
C ALA A 111 6.02 -8.83 11.99
N ARG A 112 6.48 -9.61 11.01
CA ARG A 112 7.78 -10.29 11.06
C ARG A 112 8.95 -9.32 11.22
N ILE A 113 8.96 -8.20 10.49
CA ILE A 113 10.06 -7.23 10.59
C ILE A 113 10.11 -6.59 11.98
N TYR A 114 8.96 -6.22 12.57
CA TYR A 114 8.94 -5.67 13.93
C TYR A 114 9.26 -6.72 15.00
N GLY A 115 8.76 -7.95 14.86
CA GLY A 115 9.09 -9.05 15.78
C GLY A 115 10.58 -9.38 15.79
N LEU A 116 11.24 -9.39 14.62
CA LEU A 116 12.70 -9.54 14.52
C LEU A 116 13.49 -8.36 15.11
N ARG A 117 12.87 -7.19 15.24
CA ARG A 117 13.45 -6.01 15.90
C ARG A 117 13.21 -5.99 17.41
N GLY A 118 12.53 -7.00 17.96
CA GLY A 118 12.23 -7.10 19.40
C GLY A 118 11.14 -6.15 19.88
N VAL A 119 10.30 -5.65 18.98
CA VAL A 119 9.13 -4.82 19.32
C VAL A 119 7.97 -5.74 19.73
N SER A 120 7.13 -5.32 20.68
CA SER A 120 5.91 -6.05 21.02
C SER A 120 4.92 -5.96 19.86
N VAL A 121 4.59 -7.09 19.22
CA VAL A 121 3.69 -7.13 18.06
C VAL A 121 2.48 -8.01 18.34
N ALA A 122 1.28 -7.47 18.18
CA ALA A 122 0.03 -8.22 18.17
C ALA A 122 -0.52 -8.36 16.75
N VAL A 123 -0.66 -9.59 16.27
CA VAL A 123 -1.32 -9.89 14.98
C VAL A 123 -2.76 -10.28 15.22
N LEU A 124 -3.69 -9.61 14.52
CA LEU A 124 -5.11 -9.91 14.52
C LEU A 124 -5.51 -10.46 13.16
N ASP A 125 -6.11 -11.66 13.14
CA ASP A 125 -6.72 -12.23 11.94
C ASP A 125 -7.86 -13.17 12.33
N ILE A 126 -8.79 -13.40 11.39
CA ILE A 126 -9.95 -14.28 11.63
C ILE A 126 -9.57 -15.76 11.62
N LYS A 127 -8.48 -16.10 10.91
CA LYS A 127 -7.96 -17.47 10.85
C LYS A 127 -7.51 -17.94 12.23
N ALA A 128 -7.59 -19.24 12.49
CA ALA A 128 -6.89 -19.79 13.65
C ALA A 128 -5.38 -19.81 13.35
N GLU A 129 -4.57 -19.66 14.39
CA GLU A 129 -3.10 -19.71 14.28
C GLU A 129 -2.63 -21.01 13.62
N SER A 130 -3.27 -22.13 13.97
CA SER A 130 -3.01 -23.46 13.42
C SER A 130 -3.22 -23.57 11.91
N ASP A 131 -4.00 -22.66 11.32
CA ASP A 131 -4.33 -22.68 9.89
C ASP A 131 -3.36 -21.83 9.06
N ILE A 132 -2.37 -21.20 9.71
CA ILE A 132 -1.38 -20.34 9.06
C ILE A 132 -0.11 -21.14 8.82
N GLU A 133 0.09 -21.51 7.56
CA GLU A 133 1.29 -22.21 7.11
C GLU A 133 2.55 -21.37 7.42
N GLY A 134 3.51 -21.99 8.13
CA GLY A 134 4.79 -21.36 8.49
C GLY A 134 4.68 -20.32 9.61
N TRP A 135 3.60 -20.31 10.40
CA TRP A 135 3.50 -19.45 11.57
C TRP A 135 4.50 -19.84 12.68
N GLU A 136 4.82 -21.13 12.82
CA GLU A 136 5.82 -21.63 13.78
C GLU A 136 7.22 -21.01 13.59
N GLU A 137 7.53 -20.51 12.40
CA GLU A 137 8.80 -19.83 12.09
C GLU A 137 8.77 -18.33 12.45
N VAL A 138 7.60 -17.79 12.83
CA VAL A 138 7.43 -16.38 13.19
C VAL A 138 7.79 -16.19 14.66
N THR A 139 8.83 -15.41 14.91
CA THR A 139 9.33 -15.12 16.26
C THR A 139 9.04 -13.68 16.66
N GLY A 140 8.76 -13.44 17.95
CA GLY A 140 8.57 -12.10 18.50
C GLY A 140 7.23 -11.46 18.12
N VAL A 141 6.21 -12.26 17.85
CA VAL A 141 4.86 -11.81 17.48
C VAL A 141 3.83 -12.65 18.23
N ASP A 142 2.89 -12.00 18.89
CA ASP A 142 1.77 -12.63 19.57
C ASP A 142 0.54 -12.67 18.68
N TYR A 143 -0.09 -13.84 18.57
CA TYR A 143 -1.24 -14.06 17.70
C TYR A 143 -2.56 -13.96 18.47
N TYR A 144 -3.49 -13.20 17.91
CA TYR A 144 -4.83 -13.04 18.44
C TYR A 144 -5.85 -13.34 17.34
N GLN A 145 -6.53 -14.48 17.47
CA GLN A 145 -7.68 -14.76 16.61
C GLN A 145 -8.79 -13.75 16.94
N CYS A 146 -9.15 -12.92 15.95
CA CYS A 146 -10.13 -11.85 16.12
C CYS A 146 -10.85 -11.55 14.79
N ASP A 147 -12.17 -11.61 14.81
CA ASP A 147 -13.01 -11.07 13.74
C ASP A 147 -13.18 -9.56 13.94
N ILE A 148 -12.31 -8.81 13.25
CA ILE A 148 -12.33 -7.34 13.28
C ILE A 148 -13.62 -6.71 12.74
N THR A 149 -14.49 -7.48 12.07
CA THR A 149 -15.80 -7.00 11.61
C THR A 149 -16.82 -6.94 12.74
N GLU A 150 -16.55 -7.57 13.88
CA GLU A 150 -17.38 -7.56 15.08
C GLU A 150 -16.72 -6.70 16.17
N ARG A 151 -17.39 -5.60 16.53
CA ARG A 151 -16.84 -4.62 17.48
C ARG A 151 -16.49 -5.22 18.84
N GLU A 152 -17.37 -6.06 19.38
CA GLU A 152 -17.18 -6.68 20.70
C GLU A 152 -15.93 -7.56 20.75
N ASP A 153 -15.60 -8.22 19.64
CA ASP A 153 -14.42 -9.07 19.54
C ASP A 153 -13.12 -8.24 19.47
N VAL A 154 -13.16 -7.11 18.77
CA VAL A 154 -12.06 -6.12 18.78
C VAL A 154 -11.84 -5.57 20.19
N GLU A 155 -12.89 -5.20 20.91
CA GLU A 155 -12.79 -4.69 22.29
C GLU A 155 -12.24 -5.73 23.26
N LYS A 156 -12.70 -6.99 23.14
CA LYS A 156 -12.19 -8.10 23.95
C LYS A 156 -10.72 -8.36 23.67
N THR A 157 -10.32 -8.38 22.41
CA THR A 157 -8.94 -8.63 21.99
C THR A 157 -8.03 -7.46 22.39
N ALA A 158 -8.49 -6.22 22.26
CA ALA A 158 -7.74 -5.05 22.70
C ALA A 158 -7.45 -5.06 24.20
N ARG A 159 -8.40 -5.49 25.04
CA ARG A 159 -8.16 -5.67 26.49
C ARG A 159 -7.05 -6.67 26.77
N ARG A 160 -7.07 -7.82 26.09
CA ARG A 160 -6.01 -8.83 26.23
C ARG A 160 -4.65 -8.29 25.80
N ILE A 161 -4.57 -7.59 24.66
CA ILE A 161 -3.34 -6.97 24.19
C ILE A 161 -2.81 -5.96 25.23
N MET A 162 -3.69 -5.15 25.82
CA MET A 162 -3.29 -4.19 26.86
C MET A 162 -2.76 -4.86 28.12
N GLU A 163 -3.32 -6.01 28.50
CA GLU A 163 -2.88 -6.80 29.66
C GLU A 163 -1.56 -7.53 29.40
N GLU A 164 -1.37 -8.08 28.20
CA GLU A 164 -0.24 -8.94 27.85
C GLU A 164 0.98 -8.14 27.34
N LEU A 165 0.75 -7.09 26.53
CA LEU A 165 1.79 -6.34 25.81
C LEU A 165 1.87 -4.86 26.20
N GLY A 166 0.84 -4.31 26.83
CA GLY A 166 0.73 -2.89 27.15
C GLY A 166 -0.09 -2.10 26.12
N THR A 167 -0.14 -0.77 26.29
CA THR A 167 -0.99 0.09 25.47
C THR A 167 -0.54 0.12 24.00
N PRO A 168 -1.41 -0.25 23.04
CA PRO A 168 -1.13 -0.13 21.61
C PRO A 168 -0.79 1.30 21.20
N THR A 169 0.38 1.49 20.61
CA THR A 169 0.87 2.78 20.10
C THR A 169 0.89 2.82 18.58
N VAL A 170 0.97 1.68 17.89
CA VAL A 170 0.89 1.60 16.43
C VAL A 170 -0.24 0.69 16.02
N LEU A 171 -1.17 1.17 15.20
CA LEU A 171 -2.24 0.37 14.60
C LEU A 171 -2.06 0.34 13.08
N ILE A 172 -1.86 -0.84 12.52
CA ILE A 172 -1.74 -1.05 11.08
C ILE A 172 -2.98 -1.80 10.59
N ASN A 173 -3.89 -1.05 9.96
CA ASN A 173 -5.09 -1.57 9.34
C ASN A 173 -4.78 -2.12 7.95
N CYS A 174 -4.38 -3.39 7.89
CA CYS A 174 -3.99 -4.08 6.65
C CYS A 174 -4.98 -5.17 6.19
N ALA A 175 -5.94 -5.55 7.03
CA ALA A 175 -6.94 -6.55 6.69
C ALA A 175 -7.79 -6.13 5.47
N ALA A 176 -8.10 -7.10 4.61
CA ALA A 176 -8.98 -6.91 3.48
C ALA A 176 -9.75 -8.19 3.13
N ALA A 177 -11.01 -8.05 2.72
CA ALA A 177 -11.78 -9.13 2.14
C ALA A 177 -11.18 -9.57 0.80
N ARG A 178 -11.35 -10.85 0.47
CA ARG A 178 -11.02 -11.39 -0.85
C ARG A 178 -11.72 -10.57 -1.94
N ILE A 179 -11.00 -10.25 -3.00
CA ILE A 179 -11.55 -9.52 -4.13
C ILE A 179 -12.54 -10.43 -4.87
N ASN A 180 -13.78 -9.96 -5.00
CA ASN A 180 -14.80 -10.67 -5.78
C ASN A 180 -14.47 -10.60 -7.27
N GLY A 181 -14.22 -9.38 -7.78
CA GLY A 181 -14.02 -9.15 -9.19
C GLY A 181 -15.26 -9.61 -9.94
N GLN A 182 -16.39 -8.93 -9.83
CA GLN A 182 -17.61 -9.30 -10.55
C GLN A 182 -18.30 -8.03 -11.06
N PRO A 183 -18.90 -8.05 -12.27
CA PRO A 183 -19.74 -6.95 -12.70
C PRO A 183 -20.83 -6.65 -11.68
N LEU A 184 -21.24 -5.38 -11.56
CA LEU A 184 -22.22 -4.95 -10.57
C LEU A 184 -23.52 -5.77 -10.61
N LEU A 185 -23.99 -6.12 -11.81
CA LEU A 185 -25.22 -6.89 -12.00
C LEU A 185 -25.12 -8.36 -11.53
N SER A 186 -23.91 -8.88 -11.39
CA SER A 186 -23.65 -10.26 -10.97
C SER A 186 -23.14 -10.34 -9.52
N LEU A 187 -22.80 -9.21 -8.92
CA LEU A 187 -22.30 -9.13 -7.56
C LEU A 187 -23.46 -9.26 -6.57
N SER A 188 -23.40 -10.25 -5.69
CA SER A 188 -24.42 -10.44 -4.66
C SER A 188 -24.35 -9.37 -3.58
N ALA A 189 -25.49 -9.06 -2.96
CA ALA A 189 -25.56 -8.09 -1.88
C ALA A 189 -24.71 -8.52 -0.67
N GLU A 190 -24.66 -9.81 -0.37
CA GLU A 190 -23.89 -10.39 0.72
C GLU A 190 -22.38 -10.25 0.47
N ALA A 191 -21.94 -10.50 -0.76
CA ALA A 191 -20.54 -10.32 -1.16
C ALA A 191 -20.12 -8.84 -1.05
N PHE A 192 -20.98 -7.92 -1.51
CA PHE A 192 -20.77 -6.49 -1.36
C PHE A 192 -20.67 -6.08 0.12
N GLN A 193 -21.65 -6.49 0.94
CA GLN A 193 -21.68 -6.19 2.37
C GLN A 193 -20.44 -6.74 3.09
N LYS A 194 -19.99 -7.96 2.76
CA LYS A 194 -18.78 -8.54 3.34
C LYS A 194 -17.54 -7.70 3.04
N THR A 195 -17.40 -7.22 1.80
CA THR A 195 -16.29 -6.33 1.42
C THR A 195 -16.34 -5.02 2.21
N ILE A 196 -17.51 -4.37 2.32
CA ILE A 196 -17.66 -3.14 3.10
C ILE A 196 -17.36 -3.37 4.59
N ARG A 197 -17.91 -4.45 5.18
CA ARG A 197 -17.69 -4.78 6.60
C ARG A 197 -16.21 -4.98 6.91
N THR A 198 -15.49 -5.70 6.05
CA THR A 198 -14.08 -6.02 6.28
C THR A 198 -13.16 -4.84 5.98
N ASN A 199 -13.34 -4.16 4.84
CA ASN A 199 -12.38 -3.16 4.37
C ASN A 199 -12.62 -1.76 4.96
N LEU A 200 -13.83 -1.47 5.44
CA LEU A 200 -14.23 -0.14 5.91
C LEU A 200 -14.71 -0.18 7.36
N LEU A 201 -15.75 -0.97 7.66
CA LEU A 201 -16.34 -0.97 9.01
C LEU A 201 -15.35 -1.48 10.08
N ALA A 202 -14.57 -2.50 9.76
CA ALA A 202 -13.54 -3.01 10.66
C ALA A 202 -12.46 -1.95 10.99
N VAL A 203 -12.09 -1.10 10.03
CA VAL A 203 -11.16 0.01 10.28
C VAL A 203 -11.78 1.04 11.22
N PHE A 204 -13.07 1.31 11.05
CA PHE A 204 -13.80 2.16 11.99
C PHE A 204 -13.80 1.55 13.41
N HIS A 205 -14.08 0.26 13.57
CA HIS A 205 -14.05 -0.41 14.87
C HIS A 205 -12.67 -0.33 15.53
N THR A 206 -11.62 -0.74 14.81
CA THR A 206 -10.25 -0.73 15.34
C THR A 206 -9.79 0.68 15.71
N CYS A 207 -10.04 1.68 14.87
CA CYS A 207 -9.76 3.08 15.22
C CYS A 207 -10.49 3.50 16.50
N GLN A 208 -11.79 3.21 16.65
CA GLN A 208 -12.52 3.60 17.86
C GLN A 208 -12.03 2.90 19.13
N VAL A 209 -11.55 1.66 19.03
CA VAL A 209 -11.09 0.88 20.18
C VAL A 209 -9.66 1.27 20.60
N PHE A 210 -8.75 1.44 19.65
CA PHE A 210 -7.33 1.68 19.97
C PHE A 210 -6.97 3.17 20.13
N LEU A 211 -7.66 4.08 19.44
CA LEU A 211 -7.34 5.51 19.47
C LEU A 211 -7.39 6.14 20.87
N PRO A 212 -8.37 5.87 21.76
CA PRO A 212 -8.39 6.45 23.10
C PRO A 212 -7.15 6.11 23.92
N GLY A 213 -6.63 4.88 23.77
CA GLY A 213 -5.39 4.44 24.40
C GLY A 213 -4.18 5.23 23.89
N MET A 214 -4.06 5.36 22.57
CA MET A 214 -2.98 6.14 21.91
C MET A 214 -2.98 7.61 22.32
N LEU A 215 -4.16 8.22 22.49
CA LEU A 215 -4.29 9.61 22.93
C LEU A 215 -3.89 9.81 24.40
N SER A 216 -4.02 8.76 25.21
CA SER A 216 -3.67 8.78 26.64
C SER A 216 -2.23 8.35 26.91
N ALA A 217 -1.60 7.66 25.96
CA ALA A 217 -0.21 7.20 26.05
C ALA A 217 0.78 8.36 25.97
N GLN A 218 1.85 8.30 26.76
CA GLN A 218 2.90 9.33 26.75
C GLN A 218 3.72 9.34 25.45
N SER A 219 3.91 8.18 24.83
CA SER A 219 4.59 8.00 23.54
C SER A 219 3.72 8.40 22.34
N GLY A 220 2.43 8.68 22.56
CA GLY A 220 1.45 8.96 21.52
C GLY A 220 1.14 7.72 20.68
N GLY A 221 0.89 7.92 19.38
CA GLY A 221 0.69 6.78 18.49
C GLY A 221 0.72 7.06 17.00
N THR A 222 0.62 6.01 16.20
CA THR A 222 0.54 6.05 14.75
C THR A 222 -0.54 5.10 14.24
N ILE A 223 -1.52 5.61 13.50
CA ILE A 223 -2.52 4.81 12.80
C ILE A 223 -2.19 4.78 11.31
N VAL A 224 -2.01 3.59 10.77
CA VAL A 224 -1.72 3.33 9.37
C VAL A 224 -2.90 2.65 8.71
N ASN A 225 -3.47 3.27 7.67
CA ASN A 225 -4.57 2.70 6.91
C ASN A 225 -4.11 2.30 5.51
N ILE A 226 -4.22 1.01 5.18
CA ILE A 226 -3.85 0.48 3.86
C ILE A 226 -5.06 0.58 2.91
N SER A 227 -5.01 1.62 2.06
CA SER A 227 -5.97 1.88 0.99
C SER A 227 -5.41 1.47 -0.38
N SER A 228 -6.05 1.91 -1.46
CA SER A 228 -5.64 1.60 -2.83
C SER A 228 -5.99 2.73 -3.79
N VAL A 229 -5.16 2.86 -4.83
CA VAL A 229 -5.41 3.73 -5.99
C VAL A 229 -6.75 3.45 -6.68
N LEU A 230 -7.27 2.23 -6.56
CA LEU A 230 -8.56 1.84 -7.12
C LEU A 230 -9.74 2.52 -6.42
N GLY A 231 -9.57 3.03 -5.18
CA GLY A 231 -10.57 3.88 -4.54
C GLY A 231 -10.80 5.20 -5.29
N GLN A 232 -9.83 5.66 -6.07
CA GLN A 232 -9.95 6.87 -6.88
C GLN A 232 -10.27 6.53 -8.34
N LEU A 233 -9.60 5.53 -8.91
CA LEU A 233 -9.75 5.16 -10.31
C LEU A 233 -11.04 4.37 -10.59
N SER A 234 -11.60 3.64 -9.63
CA SER A 234 -12.86 2.87 -9.79
C SER A 234 -12.90 2.00 -11.05
N ALA A 235 -12.11 0.92 -11.07
CA ALA A 235 -12.08 0.00 -12.21
C ALA A 235 -13.39 -0.81 -12.33
N ALA A 236 -13.74 -1.21 -13.56
CA ALA A 236 -14.86 -2.11 -13.81
C ALA A 236 -14.78 -3.41 -12.98
N SER A 237 -15.92 -3.99 -12.62
CA SER A 237 -16.02 -5.23 -11.82
C SER A 237 -15.43 -5.16 -10.39
N LEU A 238 -15.08 -3.98 -9.89
CA LEU A 238 -14.55 -3.77 -8.53
C LEU A 238 -15.37 -2.73 -7.76
N SER A 239 -16.69 -2.71 -7.94
CA SER A 239 -17.57 -1.71 -7.31
C SER A 239 -17.52 -1.75 -5.78
N ASP A 240 -17.57 -2.95 -5.19
CA ASP A 240 -17.44 -3.16 -3.74
C ASP A 240 -16.07 -2.77 -3.20
N TYR A 241 -15.00 -3.23 -3.85
CA TYR A 241 -13.63 -2.96 -3.44
C TYR A 241 -13.32 -1.46 -3.56
N SER A 242 -13.64 -0.84 -4.70
CA SER A 242 -13.39 0.59 -4.94
C SER A 242 -14.19 1.45 -3.98
N ALA A 243 -15.48 1.15 -3.75
CA ALA A 243 -16.29 1.86 -2.77
C ALA A 243 -15.70 1.73 -1.35
N SER A 244 -15.25 0.55 -0.95
CA SER A 244 -14.64 0.33 0.37
C SER A 244 -13.35 1.13 0.56
N LYS A 245 -12.46 1.17 -0.45
CA LYS A 245 -11.17 1.88 -0.37
C LYS A 245 -11.35 3.40 -0.49
N ALA A 246 -12.30 3.86 -1.30
CA ALA A 246 -12.71 5.26 -1.33
C ALA A 246 -13.25 5.72 0.04
N GLY A 247 -14.14 4.93 0.64
CA GLY A 247 -14.68 5.16 1.97
C GLY A 247 -13.61 5.16 3.06
N LEU A 248 -12.62 4.25 2.96
CA LEU A 248 -11.50 4.21 3.90
C LEU A 248 -10.60 5.45 3.78
N SER A 249 -10.27 5.87 2.55
CA SER A 249 -9.50 7.10 2.34
C SER A 249 -10.26 8.34 2.83
N ALA A 250 -11.60 8.37 2.70
CA ALA A 250 -12.43 9.43 3.26
C ALA A 250 -12.43 9.41 4.80
N LEU A 251 -12.68 8.25 5.42
CA LEU A 251 -12.63 8.04 6.87
C LEU A 251 -11.29 8.50 7.46
N HIS A 252 -10.18 8.12 6.81
CA HIS A 252 -8.84 8.53 7.22
C HIS A 252 -8.69 10.05 7.23
N ARG A 253 -9.07 10.73 6.15
CA ARG A 253 -8.96 12.20 6.03
C ARG A 253 -9.84 12.92 7.05
N THR A 254 -11.04 12.40 7.30
CA THR A 254 -11.95 12.94 8.32
C THR A 254 -11.33 12.80 9.71
N LEU A 255 -10.84 11.62 10.08
CA LEU A 255 -10.21 11.40 11.37
C LEU A 255 -8.95 12.26 11.56
N GLU A 256 -8.12 12.41 10.53
CA GLU A 256 -6.97 13.32 10.56
C GLU A 256 -7.41 14.78 10.80
N ALA A 257 -8.50 15.23 10.18
CA ALA A 257 -9.06 16.56 10.42
C ALA A 257 -9.61 16.72 11.84
N GLU A 258 -10.27 15.71 12.40
CA GLU A 258 -10.73 15.69 13.79
C GLU A 258 -9.57 15.78 14.79
N LEU A 259 -8.48 15.04 14.54
CA LEU A 259 -7.26 15.12 15.36
C LEU A 259 -6.61 16.50 15.30
N ARG A 260 -6.55 17.14 14.12
CA ARG A 260 -6.07 18.52 13.98
C ARG A 260 -6.94 19.52 14.74
N MET A 261 -8.27 19.39 14.64
CA MET A 261 -9.21 20.27 15.35
C MET A 261 -9.10 20.15 16.87
N SER A 262 -8.84 18.95 17.37
CA SER A 262 -8.62 18.67 18.79
C SER A 262 -7.17 18.88 19.24
N ARG A 263 -6.26 19.29 18.34
CA ARG A 263 -4.80 19.46 18.58
C ARG A 263 -4.08 18.19 19.03
N ASN A 264 -4.65 17.04 18.69
CA ASN A 264 -4.11 15.73 18.99
C ASN A 264 -3.25 15.16 17.86
N ASP A 265 -3.12 15.89 16.74
CA ASP A 265 -2.28 15.52 15.59
C ASP A 265 -0.77 15.54 15.88
N GLN A 266 -0.37 16.10 17.02
CA GLN A 266 1.00 15.99 17.55
C GLN A 266 1.22 14.71 18.36
N ILE A 267 0.15 14.15 18.93
CA ILE A 267 0.17 12.94 19.76
C ILE A 267 -0.02 11.72 18.88
N VAL A 268 -1.05 11.72 18.03
CA VAL A 268 -1.37 10.61 17.13
C VAL A 268 -1.15 11.01 15.69
N LYS A 269 -0.27 10.27 15.01
CA LYS A 269 0.03 10.43 13.58
C LYS A 269 -0.85 9.53 12.74
N MET A 270 -1.28 10.05 11.60
CA MET A 270 -2.09 9.33 10.63
C MET A 270 -1.26 9.11 9.37
N LEU A 271 -1.16 7.86 8.92
CA LEU A 271 -0.49 7.47 7.69
C LEU A 271 -1.47 6.76 6.74
N LEU A 272 -1.75 7.36 5.59
CA LEU A 272 -2.53 6.73 4.54
C LEU A 272 -1.60 6.10 3.52
N VAL A 273 -1.84 4.84 3.18
CA VAL A 273 -1.05 4.13 2.16
C VAL A 273 -1.96 3.80 0.99
N GLU A 274 -1.77 4.45 -0.14
CA GLU A 274 -2.52 4.20 -1.37
C GLU A 274 -1.63 3.45 -2.37
N THR A 275 -1.82 2.14 -2.47
CA THR A 275 -1.02 1.29 -3.37
C THR A 275 -1.76 0.89 -4.64
N GLY A 276 -0.98 0.69 -5.71
CA GLY A 276 -1.33 -0.13 -6.86
C GLY A 276 -1.39 -1.62 -6.50
N GLN A 277 -1.33 -2.48 -7.52
CA GLN A 277 -1.36 -3.92 -7.33
C GLN A 277 -0.09 -4.39 -6.59
N ILE A 278 -0.26 -5.12 -5.48
CA ILE A 278 0.83 -5.75 -4.73
C ILE A 278 0.83 -7.25 -5.02
N SER A 279 2.01 -7.85 -5.20
CA SER A 279 2.20 -9.29 -5.36
C SER A 279 1.88 -10.07 -4.08
N THR A 280 0.60 -10.18 -3.75
CA THR A 280 0.08 -10.87 -2.55
C THR A 280 -1.00 -11.88 -2.95
N PRO A 281 -1.33 -12.86 -2.08
CA PRO A 281 -2.40 -13.82 -2.34
C PRO A 281 -3.74 -13.15 -2.71
N LEU A 282 -4.00 -11.95 -2.18
CA LEU A 282 -5.21 -11.17 -2.43
C LEU A 282 -5.42 -10.83 -3.93
N PHE A 283 -4.34 -10.61 -4.67
CA PHE A 283 -4.37 -10.19 -6.08
C PHE A 283 -3.90 -11.28 -7.06
N LYS A 284 -3.74 -12.54 -6.61
CA LYS A 284 -3.21 -13.64 -7.42
C LYS A 284 -4.00 -13.88 -8.72
N SER A 285 -5.29 -13.53 -8.74
CA SER A 285 -6.19 -13.69 -9.89
C SER A 285 -6.21 -12.50 -10.86
N PHE A 286 -5.46 -11.41 -10.61
CA PHE A 286 -5.45 -10.24 -11.48
C PHE A 286 -4.16 -10.14 -12.29
N LYS A 287 -4.30 -10.07 -13.61
CA LYS A 287 -3.17 -9.81 -14.52
C LYS A 287 -3.08 -8.33 -14.81
N THR A 288 -1.90 -7.76 -14.62
CA THR A 288 -1.66 -6.35 -14.87
C THR A 288 -1.54 -6.10 -16.39
N PRO A 289 -2.33 -5.20 -16.97
CA PRO A 289 -2.38 -5.01 -18.42
C PRO A 289 -1.11 -4.36 -18.97
N ASN A 290 -0.44 -3.52 -18.18
CA ASN A 290 0.79 -2.86 -18.57
C ASN A 290 1.79 -2.77 -17.40
N LYS A 291 2.82 -3.62 -17.43
CA LYS A 291 3.86 -3.68 -16.39
C LYS A 291 4.75 -2.45 -16.34
N PHE A 292 4.86 -1.68 -17.43
CA PHE A 292 5.71 -0.49 -17.47
C PHE A 292 5.10 0.67 -16.70
N PHE A 293 3.83 0.99 -16.96
CA PHE A 293 3.12 2.10 -16.30
C PHE A 293 2.49 1.73 -14.96
N ALA A 294 2.06 0.47 -14.82
CA ALA A 294 1.48 -0.05 -13.59
C ALA A 294 2.23 -1.32 -13.17
N PRO A 295 3.47 -1.20 -12.65
CA PRO A 295 4.21 -2.36 -12.18
C PRO A 295 3.54 -2.98 -10.95
N VAL A 296 3.63 -4.30 -10.83
CA VAL A 296 3.24 -5.00 -9.60
C VAL A 296 4.29 -4.73 -8.54
N LEU A 297 3.84 -4.22 -7.40
CA LEU A 297 4.71 -3.91 -6.27
C LEU A 297 5.10 -5.17 -5.51
N GLU A 298 6.37 -5.25 -5.12
CA GLU A 298 6.81 -6.22 -4.14
C GLU A 298 6.35 -5.81 -2.73
N PRO A 299 5.75 -6.72 -1.94
CA PRO A 299 5.29 -6.41 -0.58
C PRO A 299 6.40 -5.83 0.31
N VAL A 300 7.65 -6.29 0.11
CA VAL A 300 8.83 -5.82 0.85
C VAL A 300 9.07 -4.33 0.66
N HIS A 301 8.93 -3.83 -0.56
CA HIS A 301 9.14 -2.40 -0.82
C HIS A 301 8.07 -1.54 -0.12
N VAL A 302 6.82 -1.99 -0.16
CA VAL A 302 5.70 -1.29 0.52
C VAL A 302 5.89 -1.33 2.03
N ALA A 303 6.23 -2.50 2.60
CA ALA A 303 6.50 -2.66 4.02
C ALA A 303 7.65 -1.76 4.49
N GLN A 304 8.77 -1.71 3.75
CA GLN A 304 9.89 -0.84 4.06
C GLN A 304 9.48 0.63 4.13
N LYS A 305 8.69 1.12 3.17
CA LYS A 305 8.21 2.51 3.16
C LYS A 305 7.30 2.82 4.35
N ILE A 306 6.44 1.89 4.72
CA ILE A 306 5.55 2.03 5.89
C ILE A 306 6.38 2.06 7.18
N ILE A 307 7.29 1.11 7.35
CA ILE A 307 8.12 0.99 8.56
C ILE A 307 9.00 2.23 8.72
N ILE A 308 9.67 2.70 7.66
CA ILE A 308 10.47 3.94 7.72
C ILE A 308 9.61 5.13 8.17
N ALA A 309 8.40 5.28 7.63
CA ALA A 309 7.52 6.39 8.03
C ALA A 309 7.05 6.28 9.48
N ILE A 310 6.78 5.06 9.97
CA ILE A 310 6.43 4.82 11.37
C ILE A 310 7.64 5.12 12.27
N ASP A 311 8.81 4.55 11.97
CA ASP A 311 10.06 4.72 12.73
C ASP A 311 10.49 6.19 12.81
N GLU A 312 10.30 6.95 11.73
CA GLU A 312 10.56 8.40 11.69
C GLU A 312 9.47 9.23 12.38
N GLY A 313 8.40 8.60 12.88
CA GLY A 313 7.28 9.27 13.55
C GLY A 313 6.44 10.16 12.64
N GLN A 314 6.42 9.89 11.33
CA GLN A 314 5.80 10.74 10.33
C GLN A 314 4.32 10.37 10.08
N GLY A 315 3.47 11.39 10.02
CA GLY A 315 2.17 11.28 9.37
C GLY A 315 2.28 11.61 7.88
N GLY A 316 1.26 11.22 7.11
CA GLY A 316 1.12 11.65 5.73
C GLY A 316 0.52 10.62 4.79
N LEU A 317 0.90 10.73 3.52
CA LEU A 317 0.37 9.92 2.43
C LEU A 317 1.50 9.24 1.66
N ILE A 318 1.53 7.91 1.69
CA ILE A 318 2.41 7.08 0.88
C ILE A 318 1.64 6.60 -0.34
N ARG A 319 2.14 6.92 -1.53
CA ARG A 319 1.59 6.47 -2.81
C ARG A 319 2.61 5.69 -3.60
N LEU A 320 2.25 4.47 -3.99
CA LEU A 320 3.12 3.55 -4.73
C LEU A 320 2.32 2.81 -5.79
N PRO A 321 2.87 2.51 -6.98
CA PRO A 321 4.15 3.00 -7.52
C PRO A 321 4.01 4.46 -8.01
N ALA A 322 5.05 5.04 -8.60
CA ALA A 322 5.14 6.44 -9.02
C ALA A 322 3.91 7.00 -9.74
N PHE A 323 3.22 6.21 -10.58
CA PHE A 323 2.01 6.67 -11.26
C PHE A 323 0.90 7.08 -10.28
N ALA A 324 0.86 6.47 -9.09
CA ALA A 324 -0.14 6.75 -8.06
C ALA A 324 -0.12 8.24 -7.63
N VAL A 325 1.04 8.89 -7.70
CA VAL A 325 1.19 10.32 -7.41
C VAL A 325 0.40 11.19 -8.40
N PHE A 326 0.22 10.73 -9.63
CA PHE A 326 -0.46 11.48 -10.69
C PHE A 326 -1.97 11.21 -10.77
N ILE A 327 -2.53 10.36 -9.90
CA ILE A 327 -3.95 10.02 -9.96
C ILE A 327 -4.84 11.22 -9.63
N ASP A 328 -4.43 12.08 -8.71
CA ASP A 328 -5.18 13.30 -8.42
C ASP A 328 -5.24 14.22 -9.66
N TRP A 329 -4.17 14.27 -10.45
CA TRP A 329 -4.15 15.01 -11.73
C TRP A 329 -5.06 14.38 -12.77
N TYR A 330 -5.20 13.05 -12.80
CA TYR A 330 -6.15 12.38 -13.68
C TYR A 330 -7.58 12.86 -13.44
N ALA A 331 -7.97 13.10 -12.17
CA ALA A 331 -9.31 13.59 -11.82
C ALA A 331 -9.59 15.02 -12.33
N VAL A 332 -8.54 15.82 -12.57
CA VAL A 332 -8.65 17.20 -13.09
C VAL A 332 -8.85 17.23 -14.61
N LEU A 333 -8.51 16.14 -15.33
CA LEU A 333 -8.61 16.10 -16.79
C LEU A 333 -10.08 16.11 -17.27
N PRO A 334 -10.37 16.65 -18.47
CA PRO A 334 -11.67 16.52 -19.11
C PRO A 334 -12.11 15.05 -19.25
N ALA A 335 -13.42 14.78 -19.11
CA ALA A 335 -13.98 13.44 -19.12
C ALA A 335 -13.63 12.62 -20.39
N SER A 336 -13.49 13.28 -21.54
CA SER A 336 -13.06 12.65 -22.79
C SER A 336 -11.63 12.11 -22.70
N ILE A 337 -10.70 12.90 -22.15
CA ILE A 337 -9.30 12.50 -21.94
C ILE A 337 -9.20 11.38 -20.92
N GLN A 338 -9.98 11.48 -19.83
CA GLN A 338 -10.08 10.42 -18.83
C GLN A 338 -10.49 9.09 -19.48
N ARG A 339 -11.55 9.09 -20.30
CA ARG A 339 -12.02 7.88 -21.00
C ARG A 339 -10.98 7.29 -21.94
N ILE A 340 -10.24 8.12 -22.68
CA ILE A 340 -9.14 7.68 -23.55
C ILE A 340 -8.02 7.06 -22.72
N ALA A 341 -7.59 7.73 -21.64
CA ALA A 341 -6.55 7.23 -20.75
C ALA A 341 -6.92 5.87 -20.13
N ARG A 342 -8.18 5.69 -19.70
CA ARG A 342 -8.68 4.39 -19.23
C ARG A 342 -8.58 3.32 -20.28
N TYR A 343 -9.06 3.60 -21.49
CA TYR A 343 -9.01 2.67 -22.61
C TYR A 343 -7.57 2.24 -22.91
N LEU A 344 -6.64 3.19 -23.01
CA LEU A 344 -5.22 2.94 -23.27
C LEU A 344 -4.54 2.18 -22.13
N SER A 345 -4.92 2.43 -20.88
CA SER A 345 -4.37 1.73 -19.71
C SER A 345 -4.83 0.28 -19.60
N GLY A 346 -5.96 -0.08 -20.21
CA GLY A 346 -6.58 -1.41 -20.11
C GLY A 346 -7.13 -1.74 -18.72
N ILE A 347 -7.26 -0.76 -17.82
CA ILE A 347 -7.66 -0.97 -16.41
C ILE A 347 -9.01 -1.71 -16.28
N ASP A 348 -9.98 -1.37 -17.13
CA ASP A 348 -11.32 -1.97 -17.11
C ASP A 348 -11.33 -3.41 -17.65
N HIS A 349 -10.46 -3.73 -18.61
CA HIS A 349 -10.36 -5.07 -19.19
C HIS A 349 -9.62 -6.06 -18.27
N ALA A 350 -8.58 -5.59 -17.57
CA ALA A 350 -7.82 -6.41 -16.63
C ALA A 350 -8.68 -6.89 -15.46
N ALA A 351 -9.57 -6.02 -14.97
CA ALA A 351 -10.48 -6.37 -13.90
C ALA A 351 -11.55 -7.39 -14.33
N LEU A 352 -11.99 -7.33 -15.59
CA LEU A 352 -12.88 -8.33 -16.20
C LEU A 352 -12.19 -9.69 -16.40
N GLN A 353 -10.92 -9.73 -16.82
CA GLN A 353 -10.23 -11.01 -16.95
C GLN A 353 -10.04 -11.70 -15.60
N GLY A 354 -9.71 -10.93 -14.54
CA GLY A 354 -9.66 -11.44 -13.18
C GLY A 354 -11.01 -11.98 -12.68
N SER A 355 -12.12 -11.33 -13.08
CA SER A 355 -13.48 -11.82 -12.77
C SER A 355 -13.77 -13.19 -13.39
N TYR A 356 -13.42 -13.37 -14.66
CA TYR A 356 -13.64 -14.63 -15.37
C TYR A 356 -12.76 -15.77 -14.85
N GLU A 357 -11.50 -15.51 -14.49
CA GLU A 357 -10.59 -16.52 -13.92
C GLU A 357 -11.03 -16.93 -12.50
N ALA A 358 -11.52 -15.99 -11.69
CA ALA A 358 -12.07 -16.29 -10.36
C ALA A 358 -13.32 -17.18 -10.44
N ASP A 359 -14.23 -16.93 -11.38
CA ASP A 359 -15.43 -17.76 -11.59
C ASP A 359 -15.09 -19.16 -12.11
N LYS A 360 -14.14 -19.30 -13.04
CA LYS A 360 -13.65 -20.61 -13.50
C LYS A 360 -13.06 -21.44 -12.37
N SER A 361 -12.33 -20.80 -11.44
CA SER A 361 -11.75 -21.50 -10.28
C SER A 361 -12.82 -22.04 -9.30
N LYS A 362 -13.97 -21.36 -9.20
CA LYS A 362 -15.12 -21.84 -8.38
C LYS A 362 -15.90 -22.98 -9.05
N HIS A 363 -15.88 -23.06 -10.38
CA HIS A 363 -16.68 -24.00 -11.16
C HIS A 363 -15.89 -25.17 -11.77
N GLY A 364 -14.58 -25.30 -11.47
CA GLY A 364 -13.80 -26.50 -11.80
C GLY A 364 -13.61 -26.80 -13.30
N VAL A 365 -13.67 -25.80 -14.18
CA VAL A 365 -13.54 -26.04 -15.63
C VAL A 365 -12.06 -25.99 -16.06
N SER A 366 -11.48 -27.16 -16.34
CA SER A 366 -10.11 -27.35 -16.84
C SER A 366 -9.92 -26.72 -18.25
N SER A 367 -8.76 -26.08 -18.46
CA SER A 367 -8.41 -25.27 -19.64
C SER A 367 -8.06 -26.06 -20.91
N SER A 368 -8.63 -27.25 -21.12
CA SER A 368 -8.27 -28.12 -22.27
C SER A 368 -9.35 -28.24 -23.35
N GLN A 369 -10.42 -27.44 -23.32
CA GLN A 369 -11.50 -27.55 -24.32
C GLN A 369 -12.13 -26.22 -24.72
N ILE A 370 -11.37 -25.25 -25.26
CA ILE A 370 -11.97 -24.18 -26.09
C ILE A 370 -10.98 -23.80 -27.21
N SER A 371 -11.37 -24.07 -28.46
CA SER A 371 -10.61 -23.74 -29.69
C SER A 371 -10.71 -22.23 -29.98
N PRO A 372 -9.71 -21.59 -30.64
CA PRO A 372 -9.67 -20.14 -30.89
C PRO A 372 -10.82 -19.53 -31.71
N ASP A 373 -11.76 -20.33 -32.22
CA ASP A 373 -12.81 -19.89 -33.14
C ASP A 373 -14.04 -19.26 -32.47
N GLU A 374 -14.25 -19.45 -31.16
CA GLU A 374 -15.38 -18.82 -30.45
C GLU A 374 -15.19 -17.31 -30.16
N LEU A 375 -13.98 -16.78 -30.32
CA LEU A 375 -13.66 -15.37 -30.12
C LEU A 375 -14.09 -14.44 -31.27
N LYS A 376 -14.56 -14.99 -32.41
CA LYS A 376 -14.92 -14.18 -33.59
C LYS A 376 -16.41 -13.91 -33.78
N VAL A 377 -17.32 -14.56 -33.05
CA VAL A 377 -18.77 -14.47 -33.35
C VAL A 377 -19.50 -13.32 -32.62
N LYS A 378 -18.85 -12.59 -31.68
CA LYS A 378 -19.46 -11.42 -31.01
C LYS A 378 -18.96 -10.05 -31.48
N LYS A 379 -18.52 -9.96 -32.75
CA LYS A 379 -18.34 -8.68 -33.46
C LYS A 379 -19.22 -8.70 -34.71
N GLY A 380 -20.51 -8.47 -34.50
CA GLY A 380 -21.49 -8.45 -35.57
C GLY A 380 -22.86 -8.75 -35.00
N ASP A 381 -23.46 -7.73 -34.37
CA ASP A 381 -24.86 -7.33 -34.50
C ASP A 381 -25.11 -6.07 -33.65
#